data_AF-A0A2N3IMQ6-F1
#
_entry.id   AF-A0A2N3IMQ6-F1
#
_cell.length_a   1.000
_cell.length_b   1.000
_cell.length_c   1.000
_cell.angle_alpha   90.00
_cell.angle_beta   90.00
_cell.angle_gamma   90.00
#
_symmetry.space_group_name_H-M   'P 1'
#
loop_
_entity.id
_entity.type
_entity.pdbx_description
1 polymer ?
#
loop_
_entity_poly.entity_id
_entity_poly.type
_entity_poly.pdbx_seq_one_letter_code
_entity_poly.pdbx_strand_id
1 'polypeptide(L)'
;MEQARKWCAWMLGVPLWAAQAGADELWLVELEHSDGIRLQFQGAEVEQGSAAVWRQGVVWDQPLKPGDRLALLVADGVATRIELLAARAPLANQPWQRAQDRLQSFDKRQLTLATLGTVPFNSEVRWVNGSAADLHAGSELVLIRSADGILRGIEVINPEE
;
A
#
# COMPACT_ATOMS: atom_id res chain seq x y z
N MET A 1 16.08 -33.55 -50.04
CA MET A 1 17.12 -34.19 -49.21
C MET A 1 17.73 -33.08 -48.36
N GLU A 2 17.21 -32.88 -47.14
CA GLU A 2 17.85 -33.30 -45.87
C GLU A 2 19.07 -32.42 -45.53
N GLN A 3 19.29 -31.88 -44.33
CA GLN A 3 18.65 -31.92 -43.02
C GLN A 3 19.37 -30.87 -42.14
N ALA A 4 18.82 -30.64 -40.94
CA ALA A 4 19.50 -30.17 -39.72
C ALA A 4 19.73 -28.67 -39.47
N ARG A 5 18.83 -28.15 -38.61
CA ARG A 5 19.13 -27.55 -37.28
C ARG A 5 20.23 -26.49 -37.19
N LYS A 6 19.83 -25.28 -36.77
CA LYS A 6 20.26 -24.64 -35.51
C LYS A 6 19.46 -23.35 -35.28
N TRP A 7 18.42 -23.46 -34.47
CA TRP A 7 17.78 -22.29 -33.84
C TRP A 7 18.70 -21.88 -32.70
N CYS A 8 19.58 -20.90 -32.96
CA CYS A 8 20.33 -20.24 -31.91
C CYS A 8 19.48 -19.10 -31.36
N ALA A 9 18.99 -19.35 -30.16
CA ALA A 9 18.55 -18.39 -29.18
C ALA A 9 19.43 -17.13 -29.20
N TRP A 10 18.84 -15.99 -29.54
CA TRP A 10 19.28 -14.71 -29.04
C TRP A 10 18.25 -14.31 -28.00
N MET A 11 18.60 -14.60 -26.74
CA MET A 11 17.87 -14.19 -25.56
C MET A 11 17.62 -12.68 -25.63
N LEU A 12 16.34 -12.35 -25.68
CA LEU A 12 15.76 -11.08 -25.27
C LEU A 12 16.32 -10.70 -23.89
N GLY A 13 17.33 -9.84 -23.86
CA GLY A 13 17.68 -9.05 -22.68
C GLY A 13 16.67 -7.93 -22.49
N VAL A 14 15.40 -8.30 -22.25
CA VAL A 14 14.39 -7.34 -21.81
C VAL A 14 14.58 -7.19 -20.31
N PRO A 15 14.76 -5.98 -19.76
CA PRO A 15 14.73 -5.80 -18.31
C PRO A 15 13.41 -6.37 -17.79
N LEU A 16 13.51 -7.25 -16.78
CA LEU A 16 12.43 -8.01 -16.13
C LEU A 16 11.40 -7.14 -15.37
N TRP A 17 11.14 -5.92 -15.84
CA TRP A 17 10.03 -5.07 -15.38
C TRP A 17 8.85 -5.00 -16.35
N ALA A 18 8.87 -5.81 -17.41
CA ALA A 18 7.80 -5.86 -18.41
C ALA A 18 7.20 -7.27 -18.54
N ALA A 19 6.59 -7.76 -17.46
CA ALA A 19 5.58 -8.83 -17.43
C ALA A 19 5.07 -8.88 -15.98
N GLN A 20 4.19 -7.98 -15.54
CA GLN A 20 2.78 -7.92 -15.91
C GLN A 20 2.28 -6.49 -15.64
N ALA A 21 1.69 -5.81 -16.62
CA ALA A 21 0.80 -4.69 -16.35
C ALA A 21 -0.57 -5.24 -15.91
N GLY A 22 -0.59 -5.99 -14.81
CA GLY A 22 -1.69 -5.92 -13.87
C GLY A 22 -1.32 -4.78 -12.94
N ALA A 23 -2.22 -3.82 -12.71
CA ALA A 23 -1.91 -2.63 -11.94
C ALA A 23 -1.80 -2.99 -10.45
N ASP A 24 -0.72 -3.65 -10.06
CA ASP A 24 -0.46 -3.99 -8.66
C ASP A 24 -0.53 -2.69 -7.84
N GLU A 25 -1.50 -2.64 -6.94
CA GLU A 25 -1.71 -1.50 -6.06
C GLU A 25 -0.74 -1.59 -4.90
N LEU A 26 0.03 -0.51 -4.66
CA LEU A 26 0.85 -0.38 -3.48
C LEU A 26 -0.01 0.07 -2.31
N TRP A 27 -0.12 -0.79 -1.30
CA TRP A 27 -0.79 -0.49 -0.04
C TRP A 27 0.23 -0.32 1.09
N LEU A 28 0.12 0.76 1.85
CA LEU A 28 0.99 1.09 3.00
C LEU A 28 0.13 1.14 4.27
N VAL A 29 -0.11 0.00 4.90
CA VAL A 29 -1.19 -0.18 5.88
C VAL A 29 -0.70 -0.80 7.18
N GLU A 30 -1.43 -0.57 8.26
CA GLU A 30 -1.17 -1.22 9.54
C GLU A 30 -2.11 -2.43 9.70
N LEU A 31 -1.52 -3.59 10.00
CA LEU A 31 -2.27 -4.84 10.14
C LEU A 31 -3.18 -4.78 11.37
N GLU A 32 -4.48 -5.00 11.18
CA GLU A 32 -5.43 -5.15 12.27
C GLU A 32 -5.47 -6.60 12.76
N HIS A 33 -5.58 -7.54 11.81
CA HIS A 33 -5.65 -8.96 12.11
C HIS A 33 -5.09 -9.81 10.97
N SER A 34 -4.55 -10.98 11.29
CA SER A 34 -4.20 -12.01 10.32
C SER A 34 -4.57 -13.39 10.87
N ASP A 35 -5.25 -14.17 10.04
CA ASP A 35 -5.57 -15.58 10.32
C ASP A 35 -4.62 -16.56 9.59
N GLY A 36 -3.57 -16.02 8.95
CA GLY A 36 -2.60 -16.77 8.12
C GLY A 36 -3.05 -17.03 6.69
N ILE A 37 -4.28 -16.64 6.31
CA ILE A 37 -4.81 -16.71 4.95
C ILE A 37 -5.18 -15.31 4.46
N ARG A 38 -5.76 -14.50 5.33
CA ARG A 38 -6.24 -13.14 5.08
C ARG A 38 -5.50 -12.16 5.97
N LEU A 39 -5.25 -10.99 5.41
CA LEU A 39 -4.72 -9.83 6.09
C LEU A 39 -5.84 -8.79 6.16
N GLN A 40 -6.22 -8.42 7.37
CA GLN A 40 -7.27 -7.45 7.62
C GLN A 40 -6.66 -6.12 8.04
N PHE A 41 -7.20 -5.07 7.45
CA PHE A 41 -6.79 -3.69 7.63
C PHE A 41 -8.03 -2.85 7.90
N GLN A 42 -7.82 -1.63 8.38
CA GLN A 42 -8.88 -0.66 8.59
C GLN A 42 -9.67 -0.47 7.30
N GLY A 43 -10.92 -0.96 7.25
CA GLY A 43 -11.83 -0.87 6.10
C GLY A 43 -11.46 -1.71 4.86
N ALA A 44 -10.53 -2.67 4.95
CA ALA A 44 -10.14 -3.52 3.81
C ALA A 44 -9.58 -4.89 4.21
N GLU A 45 -9.61 -5.84 3.29
CA GLU A 45 -9.03 -7.18 3.46
C GLU A 45 -8.28 -7.59 2.18
N VAL A 46 -7.17 -8.30 2.34
CA VAL A 46 -6.36 -8.86 1.24
C VAL A 46 -6.07 -10.32 1.55
N GLU A 47 -6.19 -11.19 0.55
CA GLU A 47 -5.71 -12.57 0.67
C GLU A 47 -4.17 -12.59 0.62
N GLN A 48 -3.54 -13.23 1.59
CA GLN A 48 -2.07 -13.33 1.66
C GLN A 48 -1.51 -14.17 0.50
N GLY A 49 -2.27 -15.16 0.04
CA GLY A 49 -1.86 -16.09 -1.01
C GLY A 49 -0.59 -16.85 -0.63
N SER A 50 0.33 -16.99 -1.60
CA SER A 50 1.64 -17.63 -1.40
C SER A 50 2.78 -16.61 -1.22
N ALA A 51 2.48 -15.33 -1.02
CA ALA A 51 3.52 -14.32 -0.88
C ALA A 51 4.27 -14.51 0.44
N ALA A 52 5.60 -14.64 0.35
CA ALA A 52 6.47 -14.61 1.51
C ALA A 52 6.48 -13.19 2.11
N VAL A 53 6.57 -13.12 3.43
CA VAL A 53 6.79 -11.86 4.15
C VAL A 53 8.28 -11.57 4.15
N TRP A 54 8.66 -10.34 3.81
CA TRP A 54 10.04 -9.88 3.81
C TRP A 54 10.25 -8.80 4.84
N ARG A 55 11.47 -8.72 5.38
CA ARG A 55 11.92 -7.60 6.19
C ARG A 55 13.34 -7.25 5.79
N GLN A 56 13.53 -6.06 5.22
CA GLN A 56 14.84 -5.56 4.80
C GLN A 56 15.56 -6.53 3.83
N GLY A 57 14.79 -7.13 2.92
CA GLY A 57 15.33 -8.05 1.91
C GLY A 57 15.65 -9.47 2.40
N VAL A 58 15.25 -9.82 3.62
CA VAL A 58 15.34 -11.19 4.17
C VAL A 58 13.93 -11.72 4.41
N VAL A 59 13.72 -13.02 4.15
CA VAL A 59 12.44 -13.68 4.47
C VAL A 59 12.20 -13.62 5.98
N TRP A 60 11.00 -13.23 6.36
CA TRP A 60 10.55 -13.10 7.74
C TRP A 60 9.68 -14.30 8.11
N ASP A 61 10.24 -15.22 8.89
CA ASP A 61 9.57 -16.49 9.24
C ASP A 61 8.69 -16.41 10.49
N GLN A 62 8.58 -15.24 11.12
CA GLN A 62 7.69 -15.07 12.28
C GLN A 62 6.29 -14.66 11.83
N PRO A 63 5.23 -15.07 12.55
CA PRO A 63 3.88 -14.62 12.24
C PRO A 63 3.78 -13.09 12.35
N LEU A 64 3.02 -12.49 11.43
CA LEU A 64 2.62 -11.10 11.51
C LEU A 64 1.73 -10.87 12.73
N LYS A 65 1.81 -9.67 13.31
CA LYS A 65 1.07 -9.29 14.50
C LYS A 65 0.25 -8.03 14.26
N PRO A 66 -0.91 -7.88 14.93
CA PRO A 66 -1.62 -6.61 14.95
C PRO A 66 -0.69 -5.45 15.30
N GLY A 67 -0.79 -4.36 14.55
CA GLY A 67 0.09 -3.18 14.64
C GLY A 67 1.34 -3.23 13.74
N ASP A 68 1.61 -4.35 13.07
CA ASP A 68 2.69 -4.41 12.08
C ASP A 68 2.37 -3.52 10.88
N ARG A 69 3.31 -2.64 10.50
CA ARG A 69 3.18 -1.80 9.30
C ARG A 69 3.71 -2.53 8.09
N LEU A 70 2.90 -2.64 7.05
CA LEU A 70 3.19 -3.43 5.86
C LEU A 70 3.18 -2.55 4.61
N ALA A 71 4.09 -2.84 3.69
CA ALA A 71 3.95 -2.49 2.28
C ALA A 71 3.53 -3.74 1.50
N LEU A 72 2.39 -3.66 0.83
CA LEU A 72 1.83 -4.73 0.01
C LEU A 72 1.81 -4.29 -1.44
N LEU A 73 2.15 -5.20 -2.35
CA LEU A 73 1.67 -5.12 -3.72
C LEU A 73 0.44 -6.02 -3.81
N VAL A 74 -0.67 -5.45 -4.26
CA VAL A 74 -1.98 -6.13 -4.30
C VAL A 74 -2.47 -6.20 -5.73
N ALA A 75 -2.78 -7.41 -6.20
CA ALA A 75 -3.39 -7.66 -7.50
C ALA A 75 -4.67 -8.47 -7.29
N ASP A 76 -5.80 -7.97 -7.78
CA ASP A 76 -7.10 -8.67 -7.72
C ASP A 76 -7.48 -9.13 -6.29
N GLY A 77 -7.15 -8.33 -5.28
CA GLY A 77 -7.43 -8.63 -3.87
C GLY A 77 -6.45 -9.62 -3.21
N VAL A 78 -5.37 -10.00 -3.90
CA VAL A 78 -4.33 -10.91 -3.41
C VAL A 78 -3.01 -10.17 -3.28
N ALA A 79 -2.29 -10.40 -2.17
CA ALA A 79 -0.94 -9.88 -1.99
C ALA A 79 0.05 -10.64 -2.88
N THR A 80 0.69 -9.94 -3.82
CA THR A 80 1.77 -10.48 -4.66
C THR A 80 3.14 -10.28 -4.00
N ARG A 81 3.26 -9.30 -3.10
CA ARG A 81 4.45 -9.05 -2.27
C ARG A 81 4.05 -8.45 -0.93
N ILE A 82 4.75 -8.85 0.13
CA ILE A 82 4.55 -8.34 1.49
C ILE A 82 5.90 -7.96 2.09
N GLU A 83 6.05 -6.71 2.53
CA GLU A 83 7.23 -6.22 3.23
C GLU A 83 6.84 -5.62 4.59
N LEU A 84 7.44 -6.12 5.66
CA LEU A 84 7.35 -5.56 7.01
C LEU A 84 8.22 -4.31 7.10
N LEU A 85 7.57 -3.17 7.32
CA LEU A 85 8.22 -1.87 7.39
C LEU A 85 8.89 -1.66 8.75
N ALA A 86 10.04 -1.00 8.73
CA ALA A 86 10.65 -0.50 9.95
C ALA A 86 9.78 0.61 10.56
N ALA A 87 9.77 0.69 11.89
CA ALA A 87 9.10 1.78 12.60
C ALA A 87 9.64 3.13 12.08
N ARG A 88 8.72 4.02 11.67
CA ARG A 88 9.02 5.35 11.11
C ARG A 88 9.83 5.33 9.81
N ALA A 89 9.71 4.29 8.99
CA ALA A 89 10.22 4.34 7.63
C ALA A 89 9.66 5.60 6.91
N PRO A 90 10.50 6.42 6.26
CA PRO A 90 10.01 7.52 5.45
C PRO A 90 9.38 6.95 4.18
N LEU A 91 8.09 7.17 4.00
CA LEU A 91 7.28 6.64 2.89
C LEU A 91 6.80 7.75 1.95
N ALA A 92 7.33 8.96 2.13
CA ALA A 92 7.06 10.08 1.26
C ALA A 92 7.39 9.76 -0.21
N ASN A 93 6.58 10.28 -1.13
CA ASN A 93 6.72 10.13 -2.57
C ASN A 93 6.53 8.69 -3.13
N GLN A 94 6.13 7.73 -2.29
CA GLN A 94 5.75 6.40 -2.80
C GLN A 94 4.42 6.48 -3.56
N PRO A 95 4.26 5.75 -4.68
CA PRO A 95 3.07 5.79 -5.52
C PRO A 95 1.97 4.85 -4.97
N TRP A 96 1.64 4.99 -3.69
CA TRP A 96 0.63 4.17 -3.03
C TRP A 96 -0.80 4.54 -3.49
N GLN A 97 -1.69 3.56 -3.45
CA GLN A 97 -3.11 3.68 -3.75
C GLN A 97 -3.96 3.58 -2.49
N ARG A 98 -3.47 2.88 -1.46
CA ARG A 98 -4.04 2.89 -0.11
C ARG A 98 -2.93 3.12 0.90
N ALA A 99 -3.13 4.03 1.85
CA ALA A 99 -2.17 4.19 2.93
C ALA A 99 -2.82 4.63 4.24
N GLN A 100 -2.31 4.10 5.35
CA GLN A 100 -2.73 4.46 6.70
C GLN A 100 -1.62 5.26 7.38
N ASP A 101 -1.97 6.42 7.93
CA ASP A 101 -1.00 7.25 8.64
C ASP A 101 -1.66 8.20 9.63
N ARG A 102 -0.83 8.79 10.49
CA ARG A 102 -1.27 9.76 11.50
C ARG A 102 -1.11 11.19 11.00
N LEU A 103 -2.18 11.97 11.15
CA LEU A 103 -2.21 13.39 10.83
C LEU A 103 -1.34 14.19 11.81
N GLN A 104 -0.43 15.01 11.29
CA GLN A 104 0.36 15.95 12.09
C GLN A 104 -0.25 17.35 12.06
N SER A 105 -0.67 17.79 10.87
CA SER A 105 -1.33 19.08 10.66
C SER A 105 -2.08 19.06 9.33
N PHE A 106 -3.01 19.99 9.15
CA PHE A 106 -3.75 20.14 7.91
C PHE A 106 -4.18 21.58 7.68
N ASP A 107 -4.49 21.87 6.43
CA ASP A 107 -5.20 23.08 6.03
C ASP A 107 -6.28 22.73 5.00
N LYS A 108 -6.81 23.74 4.30
CA LYS A 108 -7.89 23.58 3.32
C LYS A 108 -7.49 22.85 2.03
N ARG A 109 -6.21 22.55 1.83
CA ARG A 109 -5.66 22.04 0.56
C ARG A 109 -4.67 20.89 0.76
N GLN A 110 -4.13 20.69 1.95
CA GLN A 110 -3.15 19.64 2.19
C GLN A 110 -3.22 19.05 3.61
N LEU A 111 -2.85 17.78 3.69
CA LEU A 111 -2.59 17.03 4.92
C LEU A 111 -1.08 16.86 5.07
N THR A 112 -0.57 17.02 6.29
CA THR A 112 0.80 16.64 6.65
C THR A 112 0.76 15.41 7.52
N LEU A 113 1.37 14.32 7.05
CA LEU A 113 1.28 12.99 7.65
C LEU A 113 2.65 12.54 8.16
N ALA A 114 2.65 11.70 9.20
CA ALA A 114 3.86 11.37 9.95
C ALA A 114 4.94 10.63 9.14
N THR A 115 4.54 9.79 8.19
CA THR A 115 5.43 8.96 7.36
C THR A 115 5.24 9.19 5.86
N LEU A 116 4.02 9.53 5.44
CA LEU A 116 3.66 9.77 4.03
C LEU A 116 4.02 11.18 3.55
N GLY A 117 4.35 12.09 4.47
CA GLY A 117 4.66 13.49 4.15
C GLY A 117 3.42 14.30 3.80
N THR A 118 3.56 15.28 2.91
CA THR A 118 2.46 16.17 2.52
C THR A 118 1.63 15.55 1.40
N VAL A 119 0.31 15.50 1.58
CA VAL A 119 -0.65 15.00 0.60
C VAL A 119 -1.65 16.11 0.27
N PRO A 120 -1.67 16.62 -0.99
CA PRO A 120 -2.68 17.57 -1.40
C PRO A 120 -4.05 16.89 -1.52
N PHE A 121 -5.11 17.63 -1.20
CA PHE A 121 -6.48 17.21 -1.42
C PHE A 121 -7.35 18.38 -1.87
N ASN A 122 -8.50 18.07 -2.46
CA ASN A 122 -9.46 19.06 -2.94
C ASN A 122 -10.86 18.74 -2.39
N SER A 123 -11.85 19.56 -2.77
CA SER A 123 -13.25 19.38 -2.34
C SER A 123 -13.94 18.13 -2.91
N GLU A 124 -13.34 17.43 -3.86
CA GLU A 124 -13.88 16.21 -4.46
C GLU A 124 -13.48 14.95 -3.69
N VAL A 125 -12.63 15.08 -2.66
CA VAL A 125 -12.27 13.94 -1.81
C VAL A 125 -13.51 13.43 -1.08
N ARG A 126 -13.76 12.12 -1.17
CA ARG A 126 -14.82 11.46 -0.45
C ARG A 126 -14.37 11.23 0.99
N TRP A 127 -15.21 11.65 1.93
CA TRP A 127 -15.00 11.36 3.35
C TRP A 127 -15.79 10.12 3.77
N VAL A 128 -15.19 9.32 4.65
CA VAL A 128 -15.78 8.14 5.28
C VAL A 128 -15.59 8.27 6.78
N ASN A 129 -16.64 7.97 7.55
CA ASN A 129 -16.63 8.03 9.03
C ASN A 129 -16.17 9.38 9.61
N GLY A 130 -16.39 10.48 8.88
CA GLY A 130 -16.02 11.82 9.35
C GLY A 130 -16.00 12.85 8.23
N SER A 131 -15.37 13.98 8.50
CA SER A 131 -15.20 15.10 7.60
C SER A 131 -13.95 15.89 7.95
N ALA A 132 -13.63 16.91 7.15
CA ALA A 132 -12.53 17.83 7.47
C ALA A 132 -12.69 18.56 8.81
N ALA A 133 -13.93 18.70 9.31
CA ALA A 133 -14.19 19.39 10.59
C ALA A 133 -13.82 18.53 11.80
N ASP A 134 -13.74 17.22 11.63
CA ASP A 134 -13.44 16.24 12.69
C ASP A 134 -11.93 15.99 12.81
N LEU A 135 -11.13 16.55 11.91
CA LEU A 135 -9.69 16.38 11.92
C LEU A 135 -9.01 17.19 13.02
N HIS A 136 -8.07 16.54 13.71
CA HIS A 136 -7.14 17.18 14.62
C HIS A 136 -5.75 16.56 14.47
N ALA A 137 -4.74 17.22 15.04
CA ALA A 137 -3.42 16.59 15.12
C ALA A 137 -3.53 15.29 15.94
N GLY A 138 -2.97 14.21 15.39
CA GLY A 138 -3.05 12.89 15.97
C GLY A 138 -4.14 11.99 15.39
N SER A 139 -5.11 12.52 14.61
CA SER A 139 -6.14 11.69 13.97
C SER A 139 -5.49 10.64 13.08
N GLU A 140 -6.02 9.42 13.14
CA GLU A 140 -5.57 8.33 12.31
C GLU A 140 -6.44 8.23 11.06
N LEU A 141 -5.79 8.14 9.90
CA LEU A 141 -6.45 8.25 8.61
C LEU A 141 -6.10 7.07 7.71
N VAL A 142 -7.09 6.60 6.95
CA VAL A 142 -6.83 5.81 5.73
C VAL A 142 -7.09 6.68 4.51
N LEU A 143 -6.11 6.72 3.62
CA LEU A 143 -6.09 7.54 2.42
C LEU A 143 -6.15 6.66 1.18
N ILE A 144 -6.97 7.06 0.21
CA ILE A 144 -7.13 6.35 -1.06
C ILE A 144 -6.78 7.27 -2.22
N ARG A 145 -5.87 6.82 -3.08
CA ARG A 145 -5.49 7.49 -4.32
C ARG A 145 -5.93 6.68 -5.53
N SER A 146 -6.29 7.37 -6.60
CA SER A 146 -6.39 6.75 -7.92
C SER A 146 -5.01 6.42 -8.48
N ALA A 147 -4.95 5.61 -9.53
CA ALA A 147 -3.69 5.18 -10.16
C ALA A 147 -2.83 6.35 -10.70
N ASP A 148 -3.44 7.51 -10.96
CA ASP A 148 -2.78 8.78 -11.33
C ASP A 148 -2.23 9.55 -10.12
N GLY A 149 -2.36 9.02 -8.90
CA GLY A 149 -1.86 9.60 -7.66
C GLY A 149 -2.77 10.66 -7.02
N ILE A 150 -3.96 10.91 -7.58
CA ILE A 150 -4.90 11.90 -7.03
C ILE A 150 -5.61 11.31 -5.82
N LEU A 151 -5.64 12.04 -4.70
CA LEU A 151 -6.40 11.63 -3.51
C LEU A 151 -7.90 11.64 -3.79
N ARG A 152 -8.56 10.50 -3.58
CA ARG A 152 -9.99 10.29 -3.83
C ARG A 152 -10.78 10.02 -2.56
N GLY A 153 -10.16 9.46 -1.52
CA GLY A 153 -10.83 9.09 -0.28
C GLY A 153 -10.00 9.39 0.96
N ILE A 154 -10.67 9.83 2.02
CA ILE A 154 -10.15 9.91 3.38
C ILE A 154 -11.16 9.23 4.30
N GLU A 155 -10.72 8.23 5.04
CA GLU A 155 -11.44 7.62 6.14
C GLU A 155 -10.83 8.09 7.45
N VAL A 156 -11.65 8.67 8.33
CA VAL A 156 -11.25 9.06 9.68
C VAL A 156 -11.50 7.87 10.61
N ILE A 157 -10.43 7.34 11.20
CA ILE A 157 -10.53 6.22 12.15
C ILE A 157 -10.87 6.80 13.51
N ASN A 158 -11.91 6.25 14.15
CA ASN A 158 -12.39 6.64 15.48
C ASN A 158 -12.58 8.17 15.63
N PRO A 159 -13.55 8.78 14.91
CA PRO A 159 -13.76 10.23 14.93
C PRO A 159 -14.25 10.80 16.27
N GLU A 160 -14.62 9.95 17.24
CA GLU A 160 -15.23 10.34 18.52
C GLU A 160 -14.25 10.34 19.72
N GLU A 161 -12.96 10.06 19.51
CA GLU A 161 -11.92 10.13 20.55
C GLU A 161 -11.17 11.48 20.60
#